data_AF-H5TK21-F1
#
_entry.id   AF-H5TK21-F1
#
_cell.length_a   1.000
_cell.length_b   1.000
_cell.length_c   1.000
_cell.angle_alpha   90.00
_cell.angle_beta   90.00
_cell.angle_gamma   90.00
#
_symmetry.space_group_name_H-M   'P 1'
#
loop_
_entity.id
_entity.type
_entity.pdbx_description
1 polymer ?
#
loop_
_entity_poly.entity_id
_entity_poly.type
_entity_poly.pdbx_seq_one_letter_code
_entity_poly.pdbx_strand_id
1 'polypeptide(L)'
;MTAMLNVPTPRAVTNSDAAHVEEVVNPAWPWFRQARCRDTDLEFDPQVSRGQRLALVAQDQIATCTYCPVIQYCAVDALKHLYAHGRLSGVWAGVAVGHMTSMDEVRTQLAQIAGLPADHYLARKMSVTERRRREVLIAHQRGRSAAEIVRMLDTSASTVTRDLRAHGHEKDPVTCPQCHRDRQRSP
;
A
#
# COMPACT_ATOMS: atom_id res chain seq x y z
N MET A 1 -14.25 14.26 -34.77
CA MET A 1 -13.08 13.37 -34.86
C MET A 1 -12.58 13.16 -33.44
N THR A 2 -12.89 12.01 -32.84
CA THR A 2 -12.58 11.72 -31.43
C THR A 2 -11.21 11.06 -31.37
N ALA A 3 -10.23 11.75 -30.78
CA ALA A 3 -8.90 11.18 -30.54
C ALA A 3 -9.02 10.07 -29.49
N MET A 4 -8.80 8.83 -29.90
CA MET A 4 -8.64 7.71 -28.98
C MET A 4 -7.31 7.85 -28.25
N LEU A 5 -7.38 8.00 -26.93
CA LEU A 5 -6.22 7.99 -26.04
C LEU A 5 -5.55 6.62 -26.15
N ASN A 6 -4.29 6.63 -26.60
CA ASN A 6 -3.47 5.44 -26.74
C ASN A 6 -3.03 5.00 -25.34
N VAL A 7 -3.76 4.07 -24.72
CA VAL A 7 -3.43 3.53 -23.40
C VAL A 7 -2.24 2.59 -23.55
N PRO A 8 -1.07 2.88 -22.96
CA PRO A 8 0.08 2.00 -23.06
C PRO A 8 -0.22 0.66 -22.37
N THR A 9 0.00 -0.42 -23.11
CA THR A 9 -0.15 -1.79 -22.64
C THR A 9 0.78 -2.02 -21.43
N PRO A 10 0.31 -2.64 -20.33
CA PRO A 10 1.17 -2.92 -19.19
C PRO A 10 2.31 -3.86 -19.62
N ARG A 11 3.55 -3.34 -19.57
CA ARG A 11 4.75 -4.14 -19.79
C ARG A 11 4.85 -5.20 -18.69
N ALA A 12 5.19 -6.42 -19.10
CA ALA A 12 5.53 -7.49 -18.17
C ALA A 12 6.73 -7.05 -17.32
N VAL A 13 6.52 -7.02 -16.00
CA VAL A 13 7.54 -6.74 -14.98
C VAL A 13 8.61 -7.83 -15.08
N THR A 14 9.84 -7.46 -15.41
CA THR A 14 10.97 -8.41 -15.45
C THR A 14 11.49 -8.70 -14.04
N ASN A 15 12.27 -9.76 -13.83
CA ASN A 15 12.83 -10.09 -12.50
C ASN A 15 13.72 -8.96 -11.91
N SER A 16 14.36 -8.14 -12.75
CA SER A 16 15.11 -6.95 -12.33
C SER A 16 14.19 -5.83 -11.84
N ASP A 17 12.97 -5.73 -12.40
CA ASP A 17 11.95 -4.79 -11.94
C ASP A 17 11.36 -5.25 -10.60
N ALA A 18 11.24 -6.56 -10.35
CA ALA A 18 10.70 -7.07 -9.09
C ALA A 18 11.59 -6.77 -7.88
N ALA A 19 12.91 -6.95 -7.99
CA ALA A 19 13.85 -6.62 -6.91
C ALA A 19 13.93 -5.11 -6.65
N HIS A 20 13.93 -4.30 -7.72
CA HIS A 20 13.88 -2.84 -7.60
C HIS A 20 12.57 -2.36 -6.95
N VAL A 21 11.43 -2.94 -7.34
CA VAL A 21 10.13 -2.68 -6.74
C VAL A 21 10.10 -3.07 -5.26
N GLU A 22 10.68 -4.22 -4.89
CA GLU A 22 10.78 -4.63 -3.49
C GLU A 22 11.67 -3.69 -2.67
N GLU A 23 12.79 -3.21 -3.23
CA GLU A 23 13.66 -2.22 -2.58
C GLU A 23 12.97 -0.87 -2.39
N VAL A 24 12.26 -0.37 -3.40
CA VAL A 24 11.53 0.91 -3.32
C VAL A 24 10.37 0.80 -2.33
N VAL A 25 9.73 -0.36 -2.25
CA VAL A 25 8.65 -0.61 -1.30
C VAL A 25 9.18 -0.83 0.11
N ASN A 26 10.21 -1.63 0.32
CA ASN A 26 10.73 -2.00 1.63
C ASN A 26 12.23 -1.69 1.70
N PRO A 27 12.61 -0.41 1.69
CA PRO A 27 14.02 -0.06 1.74
C PRO A 27 14.63 -0.55 3.05
N ALA A 28 15.76 -1.26 2.96
CA ALA A 28 16.53 -1.70 4.12
C ALA A 28 17.12 -0.52 4.91
N TRP A 29 17.20 0.66 4.27
CA TRP A 29 17.78 1.87 4.83
C TRP A 29 16.70 2.95 5.08
N PRO A 30 16.89 3.82 6.08
CA PRO A 30 15.93 4.87 6.42
C PRO A 30 15.96 6.00 5.39
N TRP A 31 15.27 5.81 4.26
CA TRP A 31 15.25 6.71 3.10
C TRP A 31 14.97 8.17 3.45
N PHE A 32 14.10 8.40 4.44
CA PHE A 32 13.72 9.74 4.86
C PHE A 32 14.93 10.59 5.27
N ARG A 33 16.05 10.01 5.72
CA ARG A 33 17.25 10.76 6.11
C ARG A 33 17.92 11.51 4.97
N GLN A 34 17.69 11.11 3.72
CA GLN A 34 18.23 11.77 2.52
C GLN A 34 17.20 12.68 1.84
N ALA A 35 16.04 12.90 2.45
CA ALA A 35 14.99 13.75 1.88
C ALA A 35 15.38 15.23 1.97
N ARG A 36 15.38 15.92 0.83
CA ARG A 36 15.72 17.36 0.73
C ARG A 36 14.84 18.25 1.60
N CYS A 37 13.58 17.86 1.83
CA CYS A 37 12.65 18.60 2.69
C CYS A 37 13.09 18.66 4.17
N ARG A 38 14.11 17.89 4.58
CA ARG A 38 14.71 17.99 5.92
C ARG A 38 15.65 19.16 6.07
N ASP A 39 16.20 19.64 4.96
CA ASP A 39 17.24 20.67 4.94
C ASP A 39 16.65 22.05 4.60
N THR A 40 15.32 22.21 4.68
CA THR A 40 14.61 23.47 4.43
C THR A 40 13.76 23.86 5.62
N ASP A 41 13.46 25.16 5.75
CA ASP A 41 12.55 25.69 6.77
C ASP A 41 11.07 25.57 6.36
N LEU A 42 10.77 24.90 5.24
CA LEU A 42 9.41 24.75 4.72
C LEU A 42 8.67 23.63 5.47
N GLU A 43 7.40 23.85 5.80
CA GLU A 43 6.56 22.84 6.45
C GLU A 43 5.86 21.95 5.41
N PHE A 44 6.11 20.64 5.42
CA PHE A 44 5.51 19.67 4.48
C PHE A 44 4.39 18.81 5.10
N ASP A 45 4.28 18.81 6.43
CA ASP A 45 3.33 18.00 7.21
C ASP A 45 2.21 18.85 7.83
N PRO A 46 0.93 18.51 7.63
CA PRO A 46 -0.19 19.19 8.27
C PRO A 46 -0.43 18.84 9.75
N GLN A 47 0.17 17.77 10.30
CA GLN A 47 -0.01 17.36 11.70
C GLN A 47 0.95 18.07 12.67
N VAL A 48 2.02 18.67 12.16
CA VAL A 48 2.95 19.49 12.95
C VAL A 48 2.65 20.96 12.70
N SER A 49 1.42 21.39 12.97
CA SER A 49 1.09 22.81 12.93
C SER A 49 1.63 23.49 14.19
N ARG A 50 2.84 24.06 14.14
CA ARG A 50 3.25 25.11 15.09
C ARG A 50 2.55 26.41 14.68
N GLY A 51 1.28 26.52 15.05
CA GLY A 51 0.48 27.71 14.79
C GLY A 51 -0.24 27.65 13.44
N GLN A 52 -1.43 28.22 13.44
CA GLN A 52 -2.37 28.17 12.32
C GLN A 52 -1.81 28.91 11.10
N ARG A 53 -1.23 28.17 10.15
CA ARG A 53 -1.05 28.64 8.77
C ARG A 53 -1.13 27.48 7.78
N LEU A 54 -2.24 26.76 7.82
CA LEU A 54 -2.73 26.00 6.67
C LEU A 54 -3.25 27.00 5.62
N ALA A 55 -2.36 27.68 4.92
CA ALA A 55 -2.73 28.44 3.74
C ALA A 55 -1.56 28.62 2.77
N LEU A 56 -1.80 28.14 1.55
CA LEU A 56 -1.03 28.30 0.31
C LEU A 56 0.24 27.46 0.22
N VAL A 57 0.10 26.37 -0.52
CA VAL A 57 1.21 25.62 -1.11
C VAL A 57 2.13 26.60 -1.82
N ALA A 58 3.35 26.73 -1.30
CA ALA A 58 4.39 27.48 -1.99
C ALA A 58 4.88 26.58 -3.13
N GLN A 59 5.01 27.13 -4.35
CA GLN A 59 5.72 26.47 -5.45
C GLN A 59 7.08 25.93 -4.98
N ASP A 60 7.69 26.56 -3.98
CA ASP A 60 8.93 26.17 -3.33
C ASP A 60 8.88 24.79 -2.66
N GLN A 61 7.76 24.38 -2.07
CA GLN A 61 7.59 23.03 -1.49
C GLN A 61 7.64 21.98 -2.62
N ILE A 62 6.86 22.19 -3.68
CA ILE A 62 6.85 21.30 -4.84
C ILE A 62 8.24 21.27 -5.50
N ALA A 63 8.86 22.43 -5.67
CA ALA A 63 10.19 22.57 -6.26
C ALA A 63 11.28 21.84 -5.43
N THR A 64 11.17 21.86 -4.10
CA THR A 64 12.05 21.08 -3.21
C THR A 64 11.95 19.58 -3.50
N CYS A 65 10.76 19.09 -3.86
CA CYS A 65 10.55 17.69 -4.20
C CYS A 65 11.08 17.32 -5.59
N THR A 66 11.08 18.23 -6.58
CA THR A 66 11.43 17.94 -7.99
C THR A 66 12.77 17.23 -8.18
N TYR A 67 13.77 17.54 -7.35
CA TYR A 67 15.12 16.94 -7.41
C TYR A 67 15.48 16.13 -6.17
N CYS A 68 14.49 15.75 -5.36
CA CYS A 68 14.71 14.98 -4.16
C CYS A 68 15.15 13.55 -4.53
N PRO A 69 16.32 13.07 -4.04
CA PRO A 69 16.86 11.76 -4.43
C PRO A 69 15.98 10.59 -3.97
N VAL A 70 15.08 10.85 -3.01
CA VAL A 70 14.19 9.84 -2.43
C VAL A 70 12.72 10.04 -2.81
N ILE A 71 12.45 10.77 -3.90
CA ILE A 71 11.09 11.08 -4.35
C ILE A 71 10.23 9.82 -4.57
N GLN A 72 10.80 8.74 -5.11
CA GLN A 72 10.12 7.46 -5.33
C GLN A 72 9.73 6.78 -4.00
N TYR A 73 10.65 6.71 -3.03
CA TYR A 73 10.37 6.16 -1.71
C TYR A 73 9.32 6.97 -0.96
N CYS A 74 9.38 8.31 -1.07
CA CYS A 74 8.38 9.20 -0.51
C CYS A 74 7.00 8.97 -1.12
N ALA A 75 6.91 8.76 -2.44
CA ALA A 75 5.66 8.46 -3.12
C ALA A 75 5.06 7.12 -2.67
N VAL A 76 5.90 6.09 -2.50
CA VAL A 76 5.43 4.79 -1.97
C VAL A 76 4.95 4.90 -0.52
N ASP A 77 5.66 5.64 0.33
CA ASP A 77 5.23 5.82 1.71
C ASP A 77 3.94 6.64 1.83
N ALA A 78 3.77 7.64 0.95
CA ALA A 78 2.52 8.40 0.81
C ALA A 78 1.35 7.50 0.39
N LEU A 79 1.56 6.60 -0.59
CA LEU A 79 0.56 5.61 -0.98
C LEU A 79 0.20 4.71 0.20
N LYS A 80 1.19 4.19 0.94
CA LYS A 80 0.97 3.35 2.12
C LYS A 80 0.13 4.07 3.18
N HIS A 81 0.42 5.34 3.46
CA HIS A 81 -0.37 6.18 4.37
C HIS A 81 -1.81 6.37 3.86
N LEU A 82 -1.96 6.72 2.58
CA LEU A 82 -3.26 6.91 1.94
C LEU A 82 -4.12 5.63 2.02
N TYR A 83 -3.55 4.45 1.77
CA TYR A 83 -4.26 3.18 1.91
C TYR A 83 -4.56 2.82 3.36
N ALA A 84 -3.67 3.11 4.31
CA ALA A 84 -3.87 2.79 5.72
C ALA A 84 -4.95 3.67 6.38
N HIS A 85 -5.04 4.94 5.99
CA HIS A 85 -5.88 5.93 6.67
C HIS A 85 -7.06 6.42 5.83
N GLY A 86 -7.11 6.10 4.55
CA GLY A 86 -8.13 6.58 3.61
C GLY A 86 -8.06 8.08 3.31
N ARG A 87 -7.05 8.78 3.85
CA ARG A 87 -6.83 10.21 3.70
C ARG A 87 -5.34 10.52 3.71
N LEU A 88 -4.98 11.60 3.05
CA LEU A 88 -3.64 12.17 3.03
C LEU A 88 -3.78 13.69 2.98
N SER A 89 -2.77 14.42 3.42
CA SER A 89 -2.76 15.89 3.38
C SER A 89 -1.30 16.38 3.35
N GLY A 90 -1.09 17.65 2.98
CA GLY A 90 0.26 18.23 2.80
C GLY A 90 0.82 18.02 1.39
N VAL A 91 2.14 18.11 1.26
CA VAL A 91 2.88 17.90 0.01
C VAL A 91 3.73 16.63 0.14
N TRP A 92 3.45 15.64 -0.70
CA TRP A 92 4.15 14.36 -0.70
C TRP A 92 4.73 14.08 -2.07
N ALA A 93 6.05 13.85 -2.15
CA ALA A 93 6.73 13.60 -3.42
C ALA A 93 6.41 14.64 -4.52
N GLY A 94 6.14 15.90 -4.14
CA GLY A 94 5.73 16.98 -5.06
C GLY A 94 4.23 17.03 -5.37
N VAL A 95 3.44 16.07 -4.88
CA VAL A 95 1.98 16.07 -5.01
C VAL A 95 1.36 16.87 -3.86
N ALA A 96 0.73 17.98 -4.20
CA ALA A 96 0.01 18.84 -3.26
C ALA A 96 -1.42 18.33 -3.04
N VAL A 97 -1.62 17.52 -2.00
CA VAL A 97 -2.85 16.75 -1.79
C VAL A 97 -4.08 17.65 -1.61
N GLY A 98 -3.92 18.81 -0.98
CA GLY A 98 -5.02 19.76 -0.74
C GLY A 98 -5.55 20.47 -1.99
N HIS A 99 -4.85 20.37 -3.14
CA HIS A 99 -5.28 20.97 -4.41
C HIS A 99 -5.93 19.97 -5.36
N MET A 100 -5.97 18.69 -4.99
CA MET A 100 -6.53 17.65 -5.84
C MET A 100 -8.03 17.52 -5.64
N THR A 101 -8.74 17.20 -6.72
CA THR A 101 -10.21 17.10 -6.70
C THR A 101 -10.70 15.80 -6.07
N SER A 102 -9.85 14.77 -6.04
CA SER A 102 -10.16 13.47 -5.46
C SER A 102 -8.92 12.74 -4.94
N MET A 103 -9.12 11.80 -4.02
CA MET A 103 -8.03 10.92 -3.55
C MET A 103 -7.60 9.89 -4.60
N ASP A 104 -8.43 9.64 -5.61
CA ASP A 104 -8.07 8.78 -6.74
C ASP A 104 -7.04 9.46 -7.66
N GLU A 105 -7.16 10.78 -7.84
CA GLU A 105 -6.17 11.61 -8.55
C GLU A 105 -4.83 11.62 -7.81
N VAL A 106 -4.86 11.82 -6.49
CA VAL A 106 -3.66 11.76 -5.63
C VAL A 106 -2.97 10.40 -5.75
N ARG A 107 -3.75 9.31 -5.65
CA ARG A 107 -3.22 7.94 -5.76
C ARG A 107 -2.57 7.70 -7.10
N THR A 108 -3.20 8.16 -8.18
CA THR A 108 -2.68 7.99 -9.55
C THR A 108 -1.35 8.72 -9.74
N GLN A 109 -1.25 9.97 -9.30
CA GLN A 109 0.00 10.73 -9.41
C GLN A 109 1.13 10.14 -8.57
N LEU A 110 0.85 9.75 -7.31
CA LEU A 110 1.85 9.13 -6.45
C LEU A 110 2.33 7.79 -7.01
N ALA A 111 1.45 6.98 -7.60
CA ALA A 111 1.82 5.72 -8.24
C ALA A 111 2.73 5.95 -9.46
N GLN A 112 2.40 6.94 -10.29
CA GLN A 112 3.24 7.34 -11.41
C GLN A 112 4.65 7.75 -10.96
N ILE A 113 4.75 8.57 -9.90
CA ILE A 113 6.04 9.00 -9.34
C ILE A 113 6.81 7.82 -8.74
N ALA A 114 6.12 6.91 -8.06
CA ALA A 114 6.70 5.69 -7.51
C ALA A 114 7.19 4.69 -8.58
N GLY A 115 6.82 4.90 -9.85
CA GLY A 115 7.08 3.92 -10.92
C GLY A 115 6.27 2.62 -10.74
N LEU A 116 5.13 2.69 -10.05
CA LEU A 116 4.26 1.55 -9.75
C LEU A 116 2.91 1.71 -10.45
N PRO A 117 2.25 0.60 -10.83
CA PRO A 117 0.82 0.62 -11.12
C PRO A 117 0.01 1.22 -9.96
N ALA A 118 -1.06 1.98 -10.28
CA ALA A 118 -1.92 2.62 -9.26
C ALA A 118 -2.64 1.63 -8.33
N ASP A 119 -2.74 0.37 -8.75
CA ASP A 119 -3.30 -0.76 -8.02
C ASP A 119 -2.24 -1.76 -7.53
N HIS A 120 -0.95 -1.40 -7.60
CA HIS A 120 0.15 -2.31 -7.29
C HIS A 120 0.01 -2.88 -5.86
N TYR A 121 0.00 -4.21 -5.75
CA TYR A 121 -0.31 -4.94 -4.52
C TYR A 121 0.62 -4.62 -3.34
N LEU A 122 1.83 -4.13 -3.60
CA LEU A 122 2.78 -3.69 -2.56
C LEU A 122 2.51 -2.28 -2.03
N ALA A 123 1.89 -1.41 -2.84
CA ALA A 123 1.40 -0.11 -2.38
C ALA A 123 0.08 -0.28 -1.62
N ARG A 124 -0.77 -1.20 -2.10
CA ARG A 124 -2.02 -1.62 -1.48
C ARG A 124 -1.72 -2.43 -0.22
N LYS A 125 -1.36 -1.76 0.89
CA LYS A 125 -1.36 -2.43 2.20
C LYS A 125 -2.78 -2.92 2.44
N MET A 126 -2.95 -4.24 2.30
CA MET A 126 -4.09 -4.98 2.82
C MET A 126 -4.46 -4.37 4.16
N SER A 127 -5.70 -3.94 4.30
CA SER A 127 -6.25 -3.48 5.58
C SER A 127 -5.91 -4.50 6.67
N VAL A 128 -5.88 -4.08 7.94
CA VAL A 128 -5.62 -5.00 9.06
C VAL A 128 -6.54 -6.23 8.98
N THR A 129 -7.78 -6.02 8.54
CA THR A 129 -8.75 -7.08 8.25
C THR A 129 -8.31 -8.01 7.12
N GLU A 130 -7.87 -7.48 5.99
CA GLU A 130 -7.40 -8.29 4.86
C GLU A 130 -6.11 -9.04 5.20
N ARG A 131 -5.18 -8.41 5.93
CA ARG A 131 -3.94 -9.07 6.40
C ARG A 131 -4.27 -10.25 7.30
N ARG A 132 -5.12 -10.03 8.31
CA ARG A 132 -5.60 -11.10 9.20
C ARG A 132 -6.31 -12.20 8.42
N ARG A 133 -7.19 -11.87 7.47
CA ARG A 133 -7.87 -12.86 6.61
C ARG A 133 -6.88 -13.75 5.87
N ARG A 134 -5.83 -13.15 5.30
CA ARG A 134 -4.78 -13.89 4.60
C ARG A 134 -3.97 -14.79 5.54
N GLU A 135 -3.62 -14.29 6.72
CA GLU A 135 -2.92 -15.09 7.73
C GLU A 135 -3.75 -16.27 8.23
N VAL A 136 -5.06 -16.06 8.46
CA VAL A 136 -6.03 -17.12 8.79
C VAL A 136 -6.07 -18.18 7.69
N LEU A 137 -6.18 -17.77 6.42
CA LEU A 137 -6.25 -18.68 5.28
C LEU A 137 -4.97 -19.51 5.11
N ILE A 138 -3.80 -18.86 5.19
CA ILE A 138 -2.50 -19.53 5.07
C ILE A 138 -2.31 -20.56 6.20
N ALA A 139 -2.64 -20.21 7.44
CA ALA A 139 -2.51 -21.12 8.57
C ALA A 139 -3.42 -22.34 8.41
N HIS A 140 -4.65 -22.12 7.95
CA HIS A 140 -5.62 -23.19 7.71
C HIS A 140 -5.21 -24.13 6.58
N GLN A 141 -4.71 -23.60 5.45
CA GLN A 141 -4.18 -24.41 4.34
C GLN A 141 -2.97 -25.25 4.76
N ARG A 142 -2.18 -24.78 5.73
CA ARG A 142 -1.08 -25.53 6.38
C ARG A 142 -1.56 -26.57 7.39
N GLY A 143 -2.86 -26.82 7.50
CA GLY A 143 -3.45 -27.86 8.34
C GLY A 143 -3.73 -27.45 9.79
N ARG A 144 -3.66 -26.15 10.12
CA ARG A 144 -4.03 -25.68 11.47
C ARG A 144 -5.55 -25.64 11.63
N SER A 145 -6.01 -26.18 12.76
CA SER A 145 -7.41 -26.08 13.17
C SER A 145 -7.78 -24.63 13.53
N ALA A 146 -9.07 -24.28 13.44
CA ALA A 146 -9.54 -22.95 13.83
C ALA A 146 -9.15 -22.56 15.28
N ALA A 147 -9.11 -23.52 16.20
CA ALA A 147 -8.72 -23.30 17.59
C ALA A 147 -7.21 -22.97 17.75
N GLU A 148 -6.34 -23.54 16.91
CA GLU A 148 -4.92 -23.18 16.87
C GLU A 148 -4.73 -21.79 16.29
N ILE A 149 -5.46 -21.42 15.23
CA ILE A 149 -5.37 -20.11 14.58
C ILE A 149 -5.80 -18.99 15.53
N VAL A 150 -6.87 -19.21 16.31
CA VAL A 150 -7.34 -18.30 17.38
C VAL A 150 -6.21 -17.98 18.36
N ARG A 151 -5.50 -19.00 18.85
CA ARG A 151 -4.38 -18.83 19.79
C ARG A 151 -3.17 -18.17 19.13
N MET A 152 -2.88 -18.51 17.88
CA MET A 152 -1.72 -17.99 17.15
C MET A 152 -1.84 -16.50 16.80
N LEU A 153 -3.04 -16.06 16.43
CA LEU A 153 -3.30 -14.69 15.97
C LEU A 153 -3.94 -13.79 17.03
N ASP A 154 -4.06 -14.27 18.26
CA ASP A 154 -4.72 -13.58 19.39
C ASP A 154 -6.06 -12.92 18.99
N THR A 155 -6.95 -13.71 18.41
CA THR A 155 -8.22 -13.24 17.83
C THR A 155 -9.39 -14.13 18.20
N SER A 156 -10.63 -13.65 18.05
CA SER A 156 -11.82 -14.44 18.40
C SER A 156 -12.11 -15.58 17.41
N ALA A 157 -12.73 -16.66 17.91
CA ALA A 157 -13.20 -17.79 17.09
C ALA A 157 -14.25 -17.37 16.03
N SER A 158 -15.07 -16.37 16.34
CA SER A 158 -16.02 -15.79 15.39
C SER A 158 -15.32 -15.09 14.23
N THR A 159 -14.20 -14.41 14.50
CA THR A 159 -13.38 -13.75 13.48
C THR A 159 -12.73 -14.76 12.54
N VAL A 160 -12.09 -15.81 13.08
CA VAL A 160 -11.50 -16.88 12.26
C VAL A 160 -12.55 -17.57 11.39
N THR A 161 -13.71 -17.90 11.97
CA THR A 161 -14.81 -18.54 11.22
C THR A 161 -15.32 -17.67 10.07
N ARG A 162 -15.54 -16.37 10.34
CA ARG A 162 -15.98 -15.40 9.33
C ARG A 162 -14.96 -15.28 8.20
N ASP A 163 -13.69 -15.20 8.55
CA ASP A 163 -12.61 -15.00 7.60
C ASP A 163 -12.38 -16.27 6.74
N LEU A 164 -12.51 -17.48 7.29
CA LEU A 164 -12.49 -18.73 6.51
C LEU A 164 -13.68 -18.87 5.55
N ARG A 165 -14.90 -18.56 6.03
CA ARG A 165 -16.12 -18.62 5.21
C ARG A 165 -16.09 -17.65 4.04
N ALA A 166 -15.46 -16.49 4.19
CA ALA A 166 -15.29 -15.52 3.09
C ALA A 166 -14.52 -16.10 1.89
N HIS A 167 -13.75 -17.16 2.10
CA HIS A 167 -12.99 -17.87 1.07
C HIS A 167 -13.56 -19.28 0.76
N GLY A 168 -14.75 -19.61 1.27
CA GLY A 168 -15.37 -20.93 1.05
C GLY A 168 -14.75 -22.06 1.87
N HIS A 169 -13.94 -21.75 2.90
CA HIS A 169 -13.34 -22.75 3.79
C HIS A 169 -14.22 -23.04 5.01
N GLU A 170 -14.14 -24.29 5.49
CA GLU A 170 -14.77 -24.74 6.73
C GLU A 170 -13.79 -24.65 7.91
N LYS A 171 -14.27 -24.88 9.14
CA LYS A 171 -13.42 -24.69 10.34
C LYS A 171 -12.34 -25.76 10.50
N ASP A 172 -12.59 -26.96 9.99
CA ASP A 172 -11.68 -28.10 10.08
C ASP A 172 -11.00 -28.31 8.71
N PRO A 173 -9.66 -28.12 8.62
CA PRO A 173 -8.93 -28.27 7.36
C PRO A 173 -8.90 -29.71 6.86
N VAL A 174 -9.16 -30.70 7.70
CA VAL A 174 -9.19 -32.13 7.34
C VAL A 174 -10.47 -32.47 6.57
N THR A 175 -11.60 -31.90 6.98
CA THR A 175 -12.90 -32.13 6.33
C THR A 175 -13.26 -31.06 5.30
N CYS A 176 -12.51 -29.94 5.24
CA CYS A 176 -12.81 -28.83 4.35
C CYS A 176 -12.71 -29.23 2.87
N PRO A 177 -13.82 -29.20 2.09
CA PRO A 177 -13.81 -29.57 0.68
C PRO A 177 -12.92 -28.67 -0.18
N GLN A 178 -12.83 -27.38 0.17
CA GLN A 178 -11.98 -26.42 -0.53
C GLN A 178 -10.49 -26.73 -0.32
N CYS A 179 -10.08 -27.11 0.89
CA CYS A 179 -8.70 -27.56 1.16
C CYS A 179 -8.32 -28.79 0.34
N HIS A 180 -9.23 -29.76 0.16
CA HIS A 180 -9.00 -30.93 -0.69
C HIS A 180 -8.81 -30.55 -2.17
N ARG A 181 -9.63 -29.63 -2.68
CA ARG A 181 -9.50 -29.11 -4.05
C ARG A 181 -8.18 -28.36 -4.27
N ASP A 182 -7.77 -27.54 -3.31
CA ASP A 182 -6.54 -26.74 -3.41
C ASP A 182 -5.29 -27.64 -3.41
N ARG A 183 -5.29 -28.73 -2.63
CA ARG A 183 -4.21 -29.73 -2.62
C ARG A 183 -4.09 -30.49 -3.93
N GLN A 184 -5.21 -30.78 -4.59
CA GLN A 184 -5.21 -31.46 -5.90
C GLN A 184 -4.73 -30.56 -7.06
N ARG A 185 -4.69 -29.23 -6.86
CA ARG A 185 -4.29 -28.25 -7.87
C ARG A 185 -2.84 -27.75 -7.72
N SER A 186 -2.15 -28.11 -6.65
CA SER A 186 -0.75 -27.71 -6.45
C SER A 186 0.17 -28.78 -7.07
N PRO A 187 0.97 -28.45 -8.12
CA PRO A 187 1.91 -29.38 -8.73
C PRO A 187 3.10 -29.71 -7.82
#